data_AF-A0A8B8P6F0-F1
#
_entry.id   AF-A0A8B8P6F0-F1
#
_cell.length_a   1.000
_cell.length_b   1.000
_cell.length_c   1.000
_cell.angle_alpha   90.00
_cell.angle_beta   90.00
_cell.angle_gamma   90.00
#
_symmetry.space_group_name_H-M   'P 1'
#
loop_
_entity.id
_entity.type
_entity.pdbx_description
1 polymer ?
#
loop_
_entity_poly.entity_id
_entity_poly.type
_entity_poly.pdbx_seq_one_letter_code
_entity_poly.pdbx_strand_id
1 'polypeptide(L)' 'MGSILGDLPSFDPHNFSHFRPSDPSNPSKMTPTTYHPTHSRTIPPPDQVITTEAKNILIRNFYRRAEEKKNQDASNQGLP' A
#
# COMPACT_ATOMS: atom_id res chain seq x y z
N MET A 1 33.82 -0.92 -22.44
CA MET A 1 33.17 0.34 -22.00
C MET A 1 31.69 0.01 -21.78
N GLY A 2 31.30 -0.39 -20.58
CA GLY A 2 29.89 -0.68 -20.27
C GLY A 2 29.08 0.62 -20.27
N SER A 3 27.91 0.61 -20.91
CA SER A 3 27.04 1.79 -20.97
C SER A 3 26.58 2.16 -19.54
N ILE A 4 26.64 3.46 -19.21
CA ILE A 4 26.18 4.02 -17.92
C ILE A 4 24.70 3.73 -17.61
N LEU A 5 23.93 3.33 -18.63
CA LEU A 5 22.51 2.97 -18.58
C LEU A 5 22.27 1.49 -18.94
N GLY A 6 23.34 0.70 -18.99
CA GLY A 6 23.44 -0.45 -19.89
C GLY A 6 22.91 -1.79 -19.42
N ASP A 7 22.11 -1.87 -18.36
CA ASP A 7 21.44 -3.09 -17.89
C ASP A 7 20.28 -2.75 -16.95
N LEU A 8 19.19 -2.19 -17.49
CA LEU A 8 17.96 -1.99 -16.72
C LEU A 8 17.26 -3.33 -16.46
N PRO A 9 16.61 -3.50 -15.30
CA PRO A 9 15.91 -4.74 -14.99
C PRO A 9 14.78 -4.97 -16.01
N SER A 10 14.76 -6.17 -16.58
CA SER A 10 13.68 -6.65 -17.43
C SER A 10 13.03 -7.85 -16.77
N PHE A 11 11.73 -7.76 -16.48
CA PHE A 11 10.96 -8.89 -15.96
C PHE A 11 10.70 -9.94 -17.06
N ASP A 12 10.36 -9.48 -18.25
CA ASP A 12 10.22 -10.29 -19.47
C ASP A 12 10.75 -9.47 -20.67
N PRO A 13 11.80 -9.94 -21.38
CA PRO A 13 12.34 -9.28 -22.57
C PRO A 13 11.32 -9.04 -23.69
N HIS A 14 10.20 -9.76 -23.70
CA HIS A 14 9.15 -9.64 -24.71
C HIS A 14 8.11 -8.54 -24.40
N ASN A 15 8.09 -8.00 -23.18
CA ASN A 15 7.10 -6.99 -22.75
C ASN A 15 7.01 -5.79 -23.68
N PHE A 16 8.12 -5.38 -24.30
CA PHE A 16 8.18 -4.20 -25.17
C PHE A 16 8.72 -4.48 -26.57
N SER A 17 9.03 -5.74 -26.91
CA SER A 17 9.64 -6.09 -28.21
C SER A 17 8.70 -5.89 -29.40
N HIS A 18 7.38 -5.97 -29.17
CA HIS A 18 6.35 -5.86 -30.20
C HIS A 18 5.70 -4.49 -30.28
N PHE A 19 5.92 -3.63 -29.28
CA PHE A 19 5.37 -2.29 -29.26
C PHE A 19 6.20 -1.38 -30.16
N ARG A 20 5.71 -1.11 -31.37
CA ARG A 20 6.25 -0.04 -32.20
C ARG A 20 5.46 1.25 -31.96
N PRO A 21 6.06 2.32 -31.44
CA PRO A 21 5.44 3.64 -31.46
C PRO A 21 5.53 4.18 -32.89
N SER A 22 4.76 3.64 -33.83
CA SER A 22 4.95 4.01 -35.25
C SER A 22 3.69 3.97 -36.11
N ASP A 23 2.55 4.39 -35.56
CA ASP A 23 1.55 5.04 -36.39
C ASP A 23 0.75 6.09 -35.58
N PRO A 24 0.99 7.40 -35.76
CA PRO A 24 0.15 8.43 -35.15
C PRO A 24 -1.32 8.37 -35.65
N SER A 25 -1.58 7.65 -36.76
CA SER A 25 -2.93 7.39 -37.27
C SER A 25 -3.67 6.28 -36.51
N ASN A 26 -2.96 5.44 -35.75
CA ASN A 26 -3.52 4.38 -34.94
C ASN A 26 -2.95 4.43 -33.50
N PRO A 27 -3.38 5.40 -32.68
CA PRO A 27 -3.07 5.38 -31.27
C PRO A 27 -3.54 4.04 -30.70
N SER A 28 -2.67 3.30 -30.03
CA SER A 28 -3.02 2.06 -29.35
C SER A 28 -4.20 2.34 -28.42
N LYS A 29 -5.42 2.00 -28.85
CA LYS A 29 -6.65 2.13 -28.06
C LYS A 29 -6.70 0.98 -27.05
N MET A 30 -5.68 0.84 -26.22
CA MET A 30 -5.77 0.05 -25.00
C MET A 30 -6.49 0.88 -23.95
N THR A 31 -7.78 1.16 -24.17
CA THR A 31 -8.65 1.60 -23.09
C THR A 31 -9.01 0.36 -22.27
N PRO A 32 -8.59 0.24 -20.99
CA PRO A 32 -9.04 -0.85 -20.14
C PRO A 32 -10.58 -0.85 -20.09
N THR A 33 -11.18 -2.03 -20.16
CA THR A 33 -12.63 -2.14 -20.00
C THR A 33 -13.02 -1.84 -18.55
N THR A 34 -14.11 -1.12 -18.35
CA THR A 34 -14.69 -0.90 -17.02
C THR A 34 -15.07 -2.23 -16.40
N TYR A 35 -14.53 -2.53 -15.21
CA TYR A 35 -14.86 -3.74 -14.49
C TYR A 35 -16.27 -3.66 -13.90
N HIS A 36 -17.11 -4.66 -14.17
CA HIS A 36 -18.44 -4.82 -13.60
C HIS A 36 -18.47 -6.09 -12.73
N PRO A 37 -18.44 -5.97 -11.39
CA PRO A 37 -18.45 -7.13 -10.50
C PRO A 37 -19.76 -7.91 -10.64
N THR A 38 -19.67 -9.19 -11.03
CA THR A 38 -20.82 -10.12 -11.09
C THR A 38 -20.89 -11.06 -9.89
N HIS A 39 -19.85 -11.07 -9.05
CA HIS A 39 -19.70 -11.95 -7.91
C HIS A 39 -19.00 -11.20 -6.77
N SER A 40 -19.18 -11.66 -5.53
CA SER A 40 -18.61 -11.07 -4.32
C SER A 40 -17.10 -11.27 -4.12
N ARG A 41 -16.36 -11.75 -5.13
CA ARG A 41 -14.94 -12.14 -5.00
C ARG A 41 -13.98 -10.99 -4.67
N THR A 42 -14.36 -9.75 -4.97
CA THR A 42 -13.58 -8.54 -4.66
C THR A 42 -14.12 -7.78 -3.46
N ILE A 43 -15.14 -8.32 -2.78
CA ILE A 43 -15.66 -7.73 -1.54
C ILE A 43 -14.64 -8.10 -0.45
N PRO A 44 -14.16 -7.14 0.36
CA PRO A 44 -13.27 -7.46 1.47
C PRO A 44 -13.92 -8.54 2.36
N PRO A 45 -13.14 -9.46 2.94
CA PRO A 45 -13.67 -10.46 3.86
C PRO A 45 -14.58 -9.79 4.89
N PRO A 46 -15.82 -10.28 5.08
CA PRO A 46 -16.80 -9.63 5.97
C PRO A 46 -16.28 -9.43 7.40
N ASP A 47 -15.35 -10.29 7.81
CA ASP A 47 -14.85 -10.38 9.17
C ASP A 47 -13.71 -9.37 9.46
N GLN A 48 -13.26 -8.60 8.46
CA GLN A 48 -12.21 -7.59 8.63
C GLN A 48 -12.71 -6.21 8.18
N VAL A 49 -13.36 -5.52 9.12
CA VAL A 49 -13.89 -4.18 8.89
C VAL A 49 -12.87 -3.12 9.29
N ILE A 50 -12.62 -2.14 8.42
CA ILE A 50 -11.83 -0.96 8.75
C ILE A 50 -12.66 -0.08 9.68
N THR A 51 -12.18 0.14 10.91
CA THR A 51 -12.85 0.97 11.92
C THR A 51 -12.01 2.17 12.32
N THR A 52 -12.67 3.28 12.63
CA THR A 52 -12.02 4.48 13.18
C THR A 52 -12.03 4.46 14.71
N GLU A 53 -10.94 4.91 15.33
CA GLU A 53 -10.91 5.09 16.78
C GLU A 53 -11.88 6.20 17.21
N ALA A 54 -12.76 5.92 18.18
CA ALA A 54 -13.74 6.88 18.68
C ALA A 54 -13.13 7.98 19.57
N LYS A 55 -11.96 7.75 20.16
CA LYS A 55 -11.34 8.69 21.10
C LYS A 55 -10.77 9.90 20.37
N ASN A 56 -11.04 11.08 20.92
CA ASN A 56 -10.38 12.30 20.49
C ASN A 56 -8.85 12.18 20.65
N ILE A 57 -8.11 12.73 19.68
CA ILE A 57 -6.65 12.62 19.62
C ILE A 57 -5.93 13.21 20.85
N LEU A 58 -6.47 14.27 21.45
CA LEU A 58 -5.88 14.90 22.63
C LEU A 58 -6.05 14.00 23.85
N ILE A 59 -7.25 13.45 24.04
CA ILE A 59 -7.58 12.52 25.12
C ILE A 59 -6.73 11.25 25.02
N ARG A 60 -6.60 10.70 23.81
CA ARG A 60 -5.71 9.56 23.53
C ARG A 60 -4.27 9.84 23.96
N ASN A 61 -3.76 11.04 23.66
CA ASN A 61 -2.40 11.43 24.04
C ASN A 61 -2.22 11.54 25.56
N PHE A 62 -3.21 12.04 26.30
CA PHE A 62 -3.14 12.09 27.76
C PHE A 62 -3.07 10.70 28.38
N TYR A 63 -3.96 9.79 27.97
CA TYR A 63 -3.94 8.42 28.48
C TYR A 63 -2.65 7.68 28.12
N ARG A 64 -2.16 7.84 26.89
CA ARG A 64 -0.88 7.22 26.48
C ARG A 64 0.27 7.65 27.39
N ARG A 65 0.42 8.96 27.64
CA ARG A 65 1.49 9.47 28.52
C ARG A 65 1.34 9.03 29.97
N ALA A 66 0.09 8.93 30.46
CA ALA A 66 -0.17 8.45 31.81
C ALA A 66 0.24 6.97 31.99
N GLU A 67 -0.09 6.12 31.01
CA GLU A 67 0.32 4.70 31.01
C GLU A 67 1.84 4.54 30.85
N GLU A 68 2.49 5.31 29.96
CA GLU A 68 3.96 5.33 29.81
C GLU A 68 4.65 5.66 31.14
N LYS A 69 4.16 6.69 31.85
CA LYS A 69 4.68 7.07 33.17
C LYS A 69 4.47 5.96 34.20
N LYS A 70 3.28 5.36 34.26
CA LYS A 70 2.98 4.25 35.16
C LYS A 70 3.91 3.05 34.91
N ASN A 71 4.16 2.73 33.65
CA ASN A 71 5.07 1.64 33.28
C ASN A 71 6.52 1.94 33.69
N GLN A 72 6.94 3.20 33.55
CA GLN A 72 8.25 3.65 34.02
C GLN A 72 8.35 3.56 35.55
N ASP A 73 7.33 4.03 36.27
CA ASP A 73 7.29 3.93 37.73
C ASP A 73 7.32 2.46 38.20
N ALA A 74 6.59 1.56 37.52
CA ALA A 74 6.61 0.12 37.81
C ALA A 74 8.00 -0.50 37.58
N SER A 75 8.66 -0.17 36.46
CA SER A 75 10.03 -0.63 36.17
C SER A 75 11.05 -0.11 37.18
N ASN A 76 10.88 1.12 37.66
CA ASN A 76 11.77 1.74 38.65
C ASN A 76 11.56 1.15 40.06
N GLN A 77 10.40 0.55 40.34
CA GLN A 77 10.09 -0.09 41.62
C GLN A 77 10.43 -1.59 41.68
N GLY A 78 10.99 -2.17 40.62
CA GLY A 78 11.49 -3.55 40.64
C GLY A 78 10.43 -4.62 40.91
N LEU A 79 9.15 -4.31 40.65
CA LEU A 79 8.09 -5.31 40.63
C LEU A 79 8.16 -6.06 39.29
N PRO A 80 7.99 -7.39 39.28
CA PRO A 80 8.14 -8.22 38.08
C PRO A 80 7.20 -7.83 36.95
#